data_AF-A0A948I3S8-F1
#
_entry.id   AF-A0A948I3S8-F1
#
_cell.length_a   1.000
_cell.length_b   1.000
_cell.length_c   1.000
_cell.angle_alpha   90.00
_cell.angle_beta   90.00
_cell.angle_gamma   90.00
#
_symmetry.space_group_name_H-M   'P 1'
#
loop_
_entity.id
_entity.type
_entity.pdbx_description
1 polymer ?
#
loop_
_entity_poly.entity_id
_entity_poly.type
_entity_poly.pdbx_seq_one_letter_code
_entity_poly.pdbx_strand_id
1 'polypeptide(L)' 'TPTTLNLLPETHMVVLKASQIVGAYEEGWTKLRAAYPAQLPRTMNYITGPSRTGDIEQKILMGAHGPQRLHVVLIDD' A
#
# COMPACT_ATOMS: atom_id res chain seq x y z
N THR A 1 20.78 3.45 -6.51
CA THR A 1 19.84 2.91 -7.52
C THR A 1 18.46 2.82 -6.88
N PRO A 2 17.36 2.99 -7.63
CA PRO A 2 16.02 3.20 -7.05
C PRO A 2 15.45 1.98 -6.29
N THR A 3 16.18 0.86 -6.24
CA THR A 3 15.77 -0.35 -5.52
C THR A 3 15.69 -0.19 -4.01
N THR A 4 16.37 0.79 -3.38
CA THR A 4 16.21 1.06 -1.94
C THR A 4 14.86 1.71 -1.59
N LEU A 5 14.17 2.35 -2.55
CA LEU A 5 12.82 2.91 -2.38
C LEU A 5 11.69 1.91 -2.70
N ASN A 6 12.03 0.74 -3.26
CA ASN A 6 11.05 -0.33 -3.48
C ASN A 6 10.75 -1.12 -2.21
N LEU A 7 11.55 -0.94 -1.15
CA LEU A 7 11.31 -1.54 0.15
C LEU A 7 10.50 -0.54 0.97
N LEU A 8 9.29 -0.96 1.34
CA LEU A 8 8.49 -0.22 2.30
C LEU A 8 9.16 -0.29 3.68
N PRO A 9 9.01 0.75 4.51
CA PRO A 9 9.59 0.76 5.86
C PRO A 9 9.08 -0.42 6.69
N GLU A 10 9.86 -0.89 7.66
CA GLU A 10 9.47 -1.98 8.56
C GLU A 10 8.09 -1.73 9.20
N THR A 11 7.85 -0.48 9.60
CA THR A 11 6.56 -0.01 10.11
C THR A 11 5.99 1.04 9.17
N HIS A 12 4.84 0.76 8.57
CA HIS A 12 4.10 1.67 7.71
C HIS A 12 2.83 2.12 8.43
N MET A 13 2.68 3.43 8.64
CA MET A 13 1.47 4.04 9.20
C MET A 13 0.74 4.82 8.12
N VAL A 14 -0.55 4.53 7.95
CA VAL A 14 -1.43 5.18 6.96
C VAL A 14 -2.58 5.85 7.69
N VAL A 15 -2.77 7.15 7.46
CA VAL A 15 -3.98 7.86 7.87
C VAL A 15 -4.95 7.81 6.70
N LEU A 16 -6.12 7.20 6.90
CA LEU A 16 -7.09 6.94 5.85
C LEU A 16 -8.43 7.57 6.23
N LYS A 17 -8.97 8.41 5.35
CA LYS A 17 -10.33 8.95 5.51
C LYS A 17 -11.37 7.89 5.21
N ALA A 18 -12.44 7.83 5.99
CA ALA A 18 -13.53 6.89 5.80
C ALA A 18 -14.16 7.01 4.40
N SER A 19 -14.29 8.23 3.86
CA SER A 19 -14.81 8.49 2.51
C SER A 19 -13.94 7.91 1.37
N GLN A 20 -12.68 7.56 1.64
CA GLN A 20 -11.76 7.01 0.66
C GLN A 20 -11.85 5.49 0.52
N ILE A 21 -12.54 4.80 1.44
CA ILE A 21 -12.83 3.38 1.33
C ILE A 21 -13.76 3.14 0.13
N VAL A 22 -13.50 2.07 -0.61
CA VAL A 22 -14.28 1.64 -1.78
C VAL A 22 -14.52 0.14 -1.71
N GLY A 23 -15.57 -0.33 -2.40
CA GLY A 23 -15.85 -1.77 -2.48
C GLY A 23 -14.90 -2.46 -3.44
N ALA A 24 -14.95 -2.07 -4.71
CA ALA A 24 -14.13 -2.65 -5.77
C ALA A 24 -12.86 -1.83 -6.07
N TYR A 25 -11.84 -2.47 -6.63
CA TYR A 25 -10.58 -1.80 -6.98
C TYR A 25 -10.77 -0.78 -8.11
N GLU A 26 -11.70 -1.03 -9.02
CA GLU A 26 -12.06 -0.16 -10.14
C GLU A 26 -12.60 1.20 -9.67
N GLU A 27 -13.33 1.22 -8.55
CA GLU A 27 -13.78 2.44 -7.90
C GLU A 27 -12.57 3.26 -7.39
N GLY A 28 -11.57 2.58 -6.81
CA GLY A 28 -10.32 3.19 -6.39
C GLY A 28 -9.56 3.83 -7.55
N TRP A 29 -9.45 3.13 -8.68
CA TRP A 29 -8.85 3.66 -9.91
C TRP A 29 -9.61 4.88 -10.45
N THR A 30 -10.94 4.88 -10.35
CA THR A 30 -11.78 5.99 -10.76
C THR A 30 -11.54 7.21 -9.88
N LYS A 31 -11.54 7.04 -8.55
CA LYS A 31 -11.18 8.11 -7.59
C LYS A 31 -9.77 8.64 -7.83
N LEU A 32 -8.80 7.77 -8.12
CA LEU A 32 -7.41 8.18 -8.37
C LEU A 32 -7.29 9.04 -9.63
N ARG A 33 -7.91 8.64 -10.74
CA ARG A 33 -7.90 9.45 -11.97
C ARG A 33 -8.61 10.80 -11.78
N ALA A 34 -9.69 10.84 -11.01
CA ALA A 34 -10.38 12.09 -10.69
C ALA A 34 -9.51 13.03 -9.82
N ALA A 35 -8.72 12.47 -8.89
CA ALA A 35 -7.79 13.24 -8.06
C ALA A 35 -6.55 13.76 -8.83
N TYR A 36 -6.17 13.08 -9.91
CA TYR A 36 -5.00 13.42 -10.76
C TYR A 36 -5.40 13.52 -12.25
N PRO A 37 -6.21 14.54 -12.64
CA PRO A 37 -6.83 14.59 -13.96
C PRO A 37 -5.84 14.83 -15.12
N ALA A 38 -4.70 15.46 -14.84
CA ALA A 38 -3.69 15.76 -15.86
C ALA A 38 -2.72 14.59 -16.09
N GLN A 39 -2.25 13.95 -15.01
CA GLN A 39 -1.26 12.89 -15.08
C GLN A 39 -1.22 12.10 -13.76
N LEU A 40 -1.20 10.76 -13.86
CA LEU A 40 -1.00 9.90 -12.70
C LEU A 40 0.42 10.03 -12.13
N PRO A 41 0.63 9.73 -10.83
CA PRO A 41 1.95 9.64 -10.24
C PRO A 41 2.86 8.66 -11.00
N ARG A 42 4.15 8.98 -11.10
CA ARG A 42 5.14 8.12 -11.77
C ARG A 42 5.29 6.73 -11.13
N THR A 43 4.86 6.57 -9.89
CA THR A 43 4.93 5.31 -9.15
C THR A 43 3.68 5.17 -8.32
N MET A 44 3.10 3.97 -8.34
CA MET A 44 1.95 3.59 -7.53
C MET A 44 2.28 2.27 -6.86
N ASN A 45 2.19 2.24 -5.53
CA ASN A 45 2.49 1.05 -4.75
C ASN A 45 1.19 0.41 -4.29
N TYR A 46 1.03 -0.87 -4.59
CA TYR A 46 -0.13 -1.62 -4.15
C TYR A 46 0.21 -2.42 -2.90
N ILE A 47 -0.36 -1.99 -1.77
CA ILE A 47 -0.07 -2.54 -0.45
C ILE A 47 -1.31 -3.26 0.06
N THR A 48 -1.32 -4.58 -0.10
CA THR A 48 -2.45 -5.44 0.30
C THR A 48 -2.39 -5.87 1.77
N GLY A 49 -1.31 -5.53 2.48
CA GLY A 49 -1.12 -5.85 3.89
C GLY A 49 0.36 -5.89 4.27
N PRO A 50 0.67 -6.36 5.50
CA PRO A 50 2.03 -6.70 5.89
C PRO A 50 2.65 -7.72 4.93
N SER A 51 3.91 -7.52 4.56
CA SER A 51 4.62 -8.43 3.67
C SER A 51 4.85 -9.77 4.36
N ARG A 52 4.46 -10.84 3.69
CA ARG A 52 4.61 -12.22 4.14
C ARG A 52 5.08 -13.09 2.96
N THR A 53 6.26 -13.68 3.09
CA THR A 53 6.79 -14.62 2.09
C THR A 53 6.97 -15.98 2.76
N GLY A 54 6.34 -17.02 2.19
CA GLY A 54 6.52 -18.42 2.60
C GLY A 54 7.50 -19.20 1.72
N ASP A 55 8.10 -18.53 0.74
CA ASP A 55 8.93 -19.12 -0.33
C ASP A 55 10.41 -19.27 0.06
N ILE A 56 10.75 -19.06 1.33
CA ILE A 56 12.11 -19.27 1.86
C ILE A 56 12.04 -20.44 2.82
N GLU A 57 12.51 -21.60 2.37
CA GLU A 57 12.64 -22.81 3.19
C GLU A 57 11.34 -23.25 3.89
N GLN A 58 10.17 -22.93 3.30
CA GLN A 58 8.84 -23.20 3.86
C GLN A 58 8.58 -22.53 5.23
N LYS A 59 9.39 -21.54 5.60
CA LYS A 59 9.15 -20.72 6.79
C LYS A 59 8.50 -19.41 6.39
N ILE A 60 7.49 -19.01 7.15
CA ILE A 60 6.86 -17.71 6.98
C ILE A 60 7.84 -16.66 7.50
N LEU A 61 8.42 -15.88 6.59
CA LEU A 61 9.18 -14.69 6.91
C LEU A 61 8.31 -13.45 6.69
N MET A 62 8.34 -12.54 7.65
CA MET A 62 7.61 -11.27 7.60
C MET A 62 8.56 -10.16 7.17
N GLY A 63 8.11 -9.28 6.26
CA GLY A 63 8.85 -8.06 5.89
C GLY A 63 9.91 -8.21 4.78
N ALA A 64 9.78 -9.19 3.89
CA ALA A 64 10.78 -9.41 2.83
C ALA A 64 10.82 -8.28 1.77
N HIS A 65 9.64 -7.81 1.33
CA HIS A 65 9.53 -6.81 0.24
C HIS A 65 8.58 -5.66 0.55
N GLY A 66 7.84 -5.75 1.65
CA GLY A 66 6.92 -4.71 2.10
C GLY A 66 6.98 -4.57 3.62
N PRO A 67 6.08 -3.79 4.24
CA PRO A 67 6.19 -3.50 5.64
C PRO A 67 6.00 -4.77 6.48
N GLN A 68 6.78 -4.90 7.55
CA GLN A 68 6.56 -5.96 8.53
C GLN A 68 5.30 -5.68 9.36
N ARG A 69 5.02 -4.39 9.61
CA ARG A 69 3.86 -3.90 10.36
C ARG A 69 3.14 -2.82 9.55
N LEU A 70 1.84 -2.97 9.36
CA LEU A 70 0.96 -1.99 8.73
C LEU A 70 -0.07 -1.53 9.76
N HIS A 71 -0.10 -0.23 10.03
CA HIS A 71 -1.10 0.40 10.89
C HIS A 71 -1.95 1.35 10.04
N VAL A 72 -3.27 1.13 10.00
CA VAL A 72 -4.21 2.02 9.33
C VAL A 72 -5.02 2.74 10.40
N VAL A 73 -4.92 4.06 10.43
CA VAL A 73 -5.69 4.95 11.31
C VAL A 73 -6.83 5.53 10.49
N LEU A 74 -8.05 5.06 10.76
CA LEU A 74 -9.25 5.58 10.14
C LEU A 74 -9.68 6.88 10.80
N ILE A 75 -9.96 7.88 9.98
CA ILE A 75 -10.49 9.18 10.41
C ILE A 75 -11.81 9.47 9.67
N ASP A 76 -12.72 10.16 10.34
CA ASP A 76 -13.96 10.65 9.73
C ASP A 76 -13.71 11.97 8.98
N ASP A 77 -14.55 12.28 7.98
CA ASP A 77 -14.40 13.48 7.14
C ASP A 77 -15.71 14.04 6.58
#